data_AF-A0A958GHN1-F1
#
_entry.id   AF-A0A958GHN1-F1
#
_cell.length_a   1.000
_cell.length_b   1.000
_cell.length_c   1.000
_cell.angle_alpha   90.00
_cell.angle_beta   90.00
_cell.angle_gamma   90.00
#
_symmetry.space_group_name_H-M   'P 1'
#
loop_
_entity.id
_entity.type
_entity.pdbx_description
1 polymer ?
#
loop_
_entity_poly.entity_id
_entity_poly.type
_entity_poly.pdbx_seq_one_letter_code
_entity_poly.pdbx_strand_id
1 'polypeptide(L)'
;MSFSQIYSQGKKIVSLEFFPPKSPEQMDGTLQTIQRLSELKPDFMTVTYGAGGGTRELTLQILTFINEQFDIPAVAHLTCVGHSESELTRIVEKLFDNGIRYILALRGDPPHGQG
;
A
#
# COMPACT_ATOMS: atom_id res chain seq x y z
N MET A 1 0.66 -9.23 12.88
CA MET A 1 2.05 -9.78 12.97
C MET A 1 3.10 -8.69 12.67
N SER A 2 4.33 -8.76 13.21
CA SER A 2 5.41 -7.81 12.89
C SER A 2 6.38 -8.30 11.80
N PHE A 3 7.04 -7.39 11.09
CA PHE A 3 8.06 -7.74 10.08
C PHE A 3 9.22 -8.54 10.68
N SER A 4 9.71 -8.15 11.86
CA SER A 4 10.75 -8.91 12.55
C SER A 4 10.35 -10.37 12.78
N GLN A 5 9.09 -10.62 13.16
CA GLN A 5 8.54 -11.97 13.32
C GLN A 5 8.36 -12.70 11.98
N ILE A 6 7.97 -12.00 10.91
CA ILE A 6 7.85 -12.59 9.57
C ILE A 6 9.22 -13.11 9.10
N TYR A 7 10.26 -12.28 9.23
CA TYR A 7 11.62 -12.63 8.76
C TYR A 7 12.37 -13.59 9.68
N SER A 8 11.98 -13.75 10.95
CA SER A 8 12.66 -14.66 11.88
C SER A 8 12.19 -16.12 11.80
N GLN A 9 11.14 -16.43 11.04
CA GLN A 9 10.52 -17.77 11.01
C GLN A 9 11.32 -18.83 10.24
N GLY A 10 12.37 -18.44 9.49
CA GLY A 10 13.18 -19.38 8.71
C GLY A 10 12.44 -20.05 7.54
N LYS A 11 11.22 -19.60 7.23
CA LYS A 11 10.43 -20.04 6.07
C LYS A 11 10.63 -19.10 4.88
N LYS A 12 10.25 -19.57 3.68
CA LYS A 12 10.11 -18.68 2.51
C LYS A 12 8.95 -17.72 2.73
N ILE A 13 9.17 -16.46 2.39
CA ILE A 13 8.19 -15.38 2.56
C ILE A 13 7.54 -15.09 1.21
N VAL A 14 6.22 -14.94 1.21
CA VAL A 14 5.43 -14.61 0.01
C VAL A 14 4.60 -13.36 0.31
N SER A 15 4.72 -12.37 -0.57
CA SER A 15 3.92 -11.15 -0.53
C SER A 15 3.21 -10.93 -1.86
N LEU A 16 2.10 -10.20 -1.81
CA LEU A 16 1.34 -9.80 -3.00
C LEU A 16 1.29 -8.28 -3.11
N GLU A 17 1.50 -7.76 -4.31
CA GLU A 17 1.44 -6.34 -4.60
C GLU A 17 0.20 -6.00 -5.43
N PHE A 18 -0.52 -4.97 -5.00
CA PHE A 18 -1.74 -4.51 -5.65
C PHE A 18 -1.59 -3.07 -6.16
N PHE A 19 -2.21 -2.81 -7.30
CA PHE A 19 -2.34 -1.47 -7.84
C PHE A 19 -3.76 -0.95 -7.54
N PRO A 20 -3.90 0.31 -7.08
CA PRO A 20 -5.22 0.90 -6.96
C PRO A 20 -5.88 0.95 -8.34
N PRO A 21 -7.20 0.82 -8.41
CA PRO A 21 -7.92 0.94 -9.67
C PRO A 21 -7.73 2.33 -10.28
N LYS A 22 -7.95 2.44 -11.59
CA LYS A 22 -7.85 3.72 -12.30
C LYS A 22 -9.01 4.66 -11.97
N SER A 23 -10.14 4.11 -11.50
CA SER A 23 -11.32 4.87 -11.12
C SER A 23 -12.04 4.25 -9.92
N PRO A 24 -12.82 5.02 -9.15
CA PRO A 24 -13.55 4.52 -7.99
C PRO A 24 -14.55 3.40 -8.32
N GLU A 25 -15.15 3.41 -9.51
CA GLU A 25 -16.16 2.42 -9.94
C GLU A 25 -15.57 1.01 -10.08
N GLN A 26 -14.25 0.90 -10.20
CA GLN A 26 -13.54 -0.38 -10.29
C GLN A 26 -13.09 -0.91 -8.93
N MET A 27 -13.34 -0.18 -7.83
CA MET A 27 -12.88 -0.54 -6.49
C MET A 27 -13.40 -1.90 -6.05
N ASP A 28 -14.69 -2.18 -6.24
CA ASP A 28 -15.30 -3.45 -5.80
C ASP A 28 -14.61 -4.68 -6.41
N GLY A 29 -14.23 -4.60 -7.69
CA GLY A 29 -13.50 -5.67 -8.36
C GLY A 29 -12.08 -5.88 -7.80
N THR A 30 -11.40 -4.78 -7.45
CA THR A 30 -10.10 -4.84 -6.77
C THR A 30 -10.23 -5.47 -5.38
N LEU A 31 -11.22 -5.05 -4.59
CA LEU A 31 -11.45 -5.59 -3.24
C LEU A 31 -11.82 -7.07 -3.26
N GLN A 32 -12.67 -7.50 -4.19
CA GLN A 32 -12.99 -8.92 -4.40
C GLN A 32 -11.76 -9.76 -4.77
N THR A 33 -10.88 -9.20 -5.61
CA THR A 33 -9.62 -9.86 -5.99
C THR A 33 -8.71 -10.02 -4.78
N ILE A 34 -8.55 -8.97 -3.98
CA ILE A 34 -7.77 -9.00 -2.74
C ILE A 34 -8.32 -10.03 -1.78
N GLN A 35 -9.64 -10.05 -1.57
CA GLN A 35 -10.30 -11.01 -0.71
C GLN A 35 -9.99 -12.45 -1.13
N ARG A 36 -10.14 -12.77 -2.43
CA ARG A 36 -9.84 -14.11 -2.94
C ARG A 36 -8.36 -14.47 -2.79
N LEU A 37 -7.45 -13.53 -3.03
CA LEU A 37 -6.01 -13.80 -2.92
C LEU A 37 -5.52 -13.84 -1.46
N SER A 38 -6.28 -13.25 -0.52
CA SER A 38 -5.99 -13.36 0.92
C SER A 38 -6.07 -14.81 1.43
N GLU A 39 -6.85 -15.67 0.77
CA GLU A 39 -6.95 -17.10 1.08
C GLU A 39 -5.62 -17.86 0.91
N LEU A 40 -4.69 -17.32 0.09
CA LEU A 40 -3.34 -17.84 -0.05
C LEU A 40 -2.45 -17.57 1.17
N LYS A 41 -2.94 -16.75 2.12
CA LYS A 41 -2.25 -16.36 3.35
C LYS A 41 -0.83 -15.80 3.09
N PRO A 42 -0.70 -14.75 2.25
CA PRO A 42 0.58 -14.08 2.11
C PRO A 42 1.04 -13.50 3.45
N ASP A 43 2.35 -13.38 3.62
CA ASP A 43 2.95 -12.87 4.86
C ASP A 43 2.72 -11.37 5.04
N PHE A 44 2.55 -10.63 3.94
CA PHE A 44 2.12 -9.24 3.90
C PHE A 44 1.61 -8.89 2.50
N MET A 45 0.88 -7.78 2.39
CA MET A 45 0.41 -7.23 1.12
C MET A 45 0.92 -5.79 0.97
N THR A 46 1.33 -5.42 -0.25
CA THR A 46 1.73 -4.06 -0.58
C THR A 46 0.70 -3.42 -1.50
N VAL A 47 0.48 -2.12 -1.36
CA VAL A 47 -0.38 -1.34 -2.26
C VAL A 47 0.43 -0.20 -2.84
N THR A 48 0.47 -0.13 -4.16
CA THR A 48 1.24 0.88 -4.87
C THR A 48 0.67 2.27 -4.71
N TYR A 49 1.53 3.25 -4.95
CA TYR A 49 1.25 4.67 -4.82
C TYR A 49 1.53 5.34 -6.15
N GLY A 50 0.50 5.95 -6.75
CA GLY A 50 0.63 6.58 -8.06
C GLY A 50 1.57 7.78 -8.02
N ALA A 51 2.48 7.87 -9.00
CA ALA A 51 3.33 9.05 -9.18
C ALA A 51 2.45 10.32 -9.26
N GLY A 52 2.77 11.34 -8.47
CA GLY A 52 1.98 12.58 -8.39
C GLY A 52 0.68 12.48 -7.57
N GLY A 53 0.31 11.29 -7.06
CA GLY A 53 -0.71 11.17 -6.02
C GLY A 53 -2.17 11.14 -6.45
N GLY A 54 -2.47 10.97 -7.75
CA GLY A 54 -3.85 10.92 -8.24
C GLY A 54 -4.70 9.78 -7.67
N THR A 55 -4.08 8.73 -7.14
CA THR A 55 -4.76 7.54 -6.58
C THR A 55 -4.64 7.41 -5.06
N ARG A 56 -4.16 8.44 -4.35
CA ARG A 56 -3.90 8.43 -2.89
C ARG A 56 -5.07 7.88 -2.07
N GLU A 57 -6.28 8.36 -2.33
CA GLU A 57 -7.47 7.95 -1.58
C GLU A 57 -7.84 6.48 -1.84
N LEU A 58 -7.69 6.03 -3.09
CA LEU A 58 -7.96 4.63 -3.46
C LEU A 58 -6.92 3.69 -2.84
N THR A 59 -5.64 4.09 -2.83
CA THR A 59 -4.58 3.35 -2.12
C THR A 59 -4.91 3.22 -0.64
N LEU A 60 -5.31 4.31 0.02
CA LEU A 60 -5.65 4.28 1.44
C LEU A 60 -6.88 3.40 1.73
N GLN A 61 -7.91 3.45 0.89
CA GLN A 61 -9.09 2.59 1.02
C GLN A 61 -8.70 1.11 0.96
N ILE A 62 -7.85 0.73 0.01
CA ILE A 62 -7.38 -0.66 -0.12
C ILE A 62 -6.55 -1.07 1.10
N LEU A 63 -5.61 -0.22 1.53
CA LEU A 63 -4.78 -0.50 2.70
C LEU A 63 -5.64 -0.70 3.96
N THR A 64 -6.63 0.16 4.15
CA THR A 64 -7.56 0.10 5.29
C THR A 64 -8.39 -1.17 5.24
N PHE A 65 -8.94 -1.51 4.07
CA PHE A 65 -9.67 -2.76 3.87
C PHE A 65 -8.81 -3.99 4.21
N ILE A 66 -7.55 -4.05 3.75
CA ILE A 66 -6.66 -5.17 4.07
C ILE A 66 -6.45 -5.28 5.59
N ASN A 67 -6.17 -4.14 6.24
CA ASN A 67 -5.85 -4.07 7.66
C ASN A 67 -7.06 -4.41 8.57
N GLU A 68 -8.28 -4.10 8.13
CA GLU A 68 -9.51 -4.36 8.87
C GLU A 68 -10.06 -5.77 8.64
N GLN A 69 -9.94 -6.30 7.42
CA GLN A 69 -10.57 -7.56 7.05
C GLN A 69 -9.66 -8.78 7.24
N PHE A 70 -8.34 -8.59 7.25
CA PHE A 70 -7.39 -9.70 7.31
C PHE A 70 -6.32 -9.45 8.38
N ASP A 71 -5.87 -10.51 9.07
CA ASP A 71 -4.66 -10.45 9.92
C ASP A 71 -3.39 -10.56 9.06
N ILE A 72 -3.30 -9.71 8.03
CA ILE A 72 -2.19 -9.65 7.07
C ILE A 72 -1.68 -8.20 7.08
N PRO A 73 -0.39 -7.96 7.38
CA PRO A 73 0.17 -6.62 7.35
C PRO A 73 0.01 -5.95 5.99
N ALA A 74 -0.61 -4.77 5.99
CA ALA A 74 -0.71 -3.90 4.84
C ALA A 74 0.47 -2.91 4.80
N VAL A 75 1.12 -2.78 3.64
CA VAL A 75 2.28 -1.92 3.43
C VAL A 75 1.96 -0.88 2.37
N ALA A 76 2.03 0.40 2.76
CA ALA A 76 1.84 1.51 1.84
C ALA A 76 3.14 1.78 1.07
N HIS A 77 3.09 1.82 -0.26
CA HIS A 77 4.14 2.50 -1.01
C HIS A 77 4.03 4.00 -0.77
N LEU A 78 5.17 4.69 -0.73
CA LEU A 78 5.20 6.15 -0.64
C LEU A 78 6.38 6.68 -1.45
N THR A 79 6.09 7.50 -2.47
CA THR A 79 7.11 8.18 -3.29
C THR A 79 7.33 9.60 -2.82
N CYS A 80 8.56 10.13 -2.93
CA CYS A 80 8.89 11.49 -2.50
C CYS A 80 9.00 12.50 -3.64
N VAL A 81 9.30 12.10 -4.87
CA VAL A 81 9.33 13.01 -6.03
C VAL A 81 7.94 13.62 -6.25
N GLY A 82 7.88 14.94 -6.43
CA GLY A 82 6.64 15.68 -6.66
C GLY A 82 5.86 16.04 -5.39
N HIS A 83 6.47 15.86 -4.21
CA HIS A 83 5.89 16.21 -2.92
C HIS A 83 6.77 17.18 -2.13
N SER A 84 6.14 18.14 -1.44
CA SER A 84 6.77 18.86 -0.34
C SER A 84 6.88 18.00 0.91
N GLU A 85 7.80 18.35 1.81
CA GLU A 85 7.91 17.72 3.13
C GLU A 85 6.58 17.76 3.90
N SER A 86 5.90 18.91 3.90
CA SER A 86 4.61 19.07 4.58
C SER A 86 3.50 18.16 4.04
N GLU A 87 3.51 17.87 2.74
CA GLU A 87 2.56 16.92 2.15
C GLU A 87 2.89 15.48 2.55
N LEU A 88 4.18 15.11 2.56
CA LEU A 88 4.61 13.79 3.02
C LEU A 88 4.23 13.57 4.48
N THR A 89 4.46 14.55 5.36
CA THR A 89 4.05 14.49 6.76
C THR A 89 2.56 14.19 6.89
N ARG A 90 1.70 14.95 6.19
CA ARG A 90 0.24 14.74 6.21
C ARG A 90 -0.17 13.36 5.68
N ILE A 91 0.52 12.85 4.66
CA ILE A 91 0.24 11.52 4.11
C ILE A 91 0.60 10.45 5.14
N VAL A 92 1.76 10.55 5.78
CA VAL A 92 2.20 9.61 6.82
C VAL A 92 1.27 9.66 8.03
N GLU A 93 0.86 10.85 8.48
CA GLU A 93 -0.13 11.02 9.55
C GLU A 93 -1.44 10.33 9.18
N LYS A 94 -1.96 10.57 7.97
CA LYS A 94 -3.20 9.94 7.50
C LYS A 94 -3.11 8.42 7.45
N LEU A 95 -1.99 7.87 6.97
CA LEU A 95 -1.73 6.42 6.99
C LEU A 95 -1.75 5.89 8.43
N PHE A 96 -1.09 6.60 9.35
CA PHE A 96 -1.00 6.21 10.75
C PHE A 96 -2.37 6.24 11.45
N ASP A 97 -3.17 7.26 11.20
CA ASP A 97 -4.52 7.42 11.75
C ASP A 97 -5.47 6.30 11.28
N ASN A 98 -5.24 5.75 10.09
CA ASN A 98 -5.97 4.60 9.53
C ASN A 98 -5.35 3.24 9.91
N GLY A 99 -4.50 3.20 10.93
CA GLY A 99 -3.92 1.96 11.45
C GLY A 99 -2.80 1.36 10.59
N ILE A 100 -2.34 2.03 9.53
CA ILE A 100 -1.24 1.55 8.70
C ILE A 100 0.08 1.80 9.42
N ARG A 101 0.94 0.77 9.48
CA ARG A 101 2.19 0.79 10.26
C ARG A 101 3.44 0.48 9.44
N TYR A 102 3.28 0.11 8.18
CA TYR A 102 4.39 -0.23 7.30
C TYR A 102 4.36 0.64 6.05
N ILE A 103 5.50 1.24 5.74
CA ILE A 103 5.71 2.09 4.57
C ILE A 103 6.93 1.58 3.81
N LEU A 104 6.77 1.36 2.51
CA LEU A 104 7.88 1.19 1.57
C LEU A 104 8.23 2.57 1.00
N ALA A 105 9.29 3.17 1.54
CA ALA A 105 9.78 4.47 1.08
C ALA A 105 10.52 4.33 -0.25
N LEU A 106 10.07 5.08 -1.25
CA LEU A 106 10.58 5.04 -2.62
C LEU A 106 10.92 6.46 -3.09
N ARG A 107 11.87 6.58 -4.01
CA ARG A 107 12.13 7.86 -4.68
C ARG A 107 10.93 8.30 -5.52
N GLY A 108 10.41 7.38 -6.34
CA GLY A 108 9.48 7.69 -7.42
C GLY A 108 10.20 8.07 -8.72
N ASP A 109 9.40 8.17 -9.78
CA ASP A 109 9.87 8.53 -11.11
C ASP A 109 9.83 10.06 -11.32
N PRO A 110 10.71 10.61 -12.17
CA PRO A 110 10.59 11.98 -12.62
C PRO A 110 9.24 12.23 -13.31
N PRO A 111 8.71 13.48 -13.29
CA PRO A 111 7.53 13.84 -14.08
C PRO A 111 7.75 13.52 -15.56
N HIS A 112 6.74 12.94 -16.24
CA HIS A 112 6.83 12.66 -17.67
C HIS A 112 7.20 13.94 -18.45
N GLY A 113 8.30 13.91 -19.21
CA GLY A 113 8.73 15.00 -20.09
C GLY A 113 10.01 15.75 -19.67
N GLN A 114 10.74 15.31 -18.65
CA GLN A 114 12.09 15.82 -18.36
C GLN A 114 13.12 14.71 -18.57
N GLY A 115 13.62 14.63 -19.80
CA GLY A 115 14.74 13.80 -20.25
C GLY A 115 15.51 14.54 -21.32
#